data_AF-A0A0F2T997-F1
#
_entry.id   AF-A0A0F2T997-F1
#
_cell.length_a   1.000
_cell.length_b   1.000
_cell.length_c   1.000
_cell.angle_alpha   90.00
_cell.angle_beta   90.00
_cell.angle_gamma   90.00
#
_symmetry.space_group_name_H-M   'P 1'
#
loop_
_entity.id
_entity.type
_entity.pdbx_description
1 polymer ?
#
loop_
_entity_poly.entity_id
_entity_poly.type
_entity_poly.pdbx_seq_one_letter_code
_entity_poly.pdbx_strand_id
1 'polypeptide(L)'
;MMATPPDDITELRATAEFVRTQDTAALLPHLLPDLDEAERQALAAHCGLAHAALLVFPPDDAALRAALAACDLPADTPSFPSVVVRHRLAARHGRAEADLDVRILHPRVTGPDGEPRTVEVCALTVPPGSELAGLAAHERAHRHEAHVALEVEQPNALLLHGLRALLTRHGAAPDGGGYNPHENGTVLYFTLPAAQAGYRRVELHAHGNYPGVLADHLADGGAHRSAETLLHLLTGAWTTQALAVSARLGLPDALDTATATDPRTLARSLGAHQESLTTLLRYLTMLGAVTEHPDGYRLTELGTLLRADTPGSMRALALMYGGPFYQSFAALDHTVRTGEAAFDHLFGENHFDHFARDPELAATFDQSMAAGARMFEPVPAHPVVLAAAGAPRPGTVVDIAGGNGELLGRLLTAHPGLHGVLLERPHAVEAARRRLDALGCGDRADYVTGDFADVPAGADVYVLSRVLHDWDDARCAEILRHCARAMPAHADLLILERVLPADGSTSLATAWDLHMMCNTGGRERRADHYARLLADAGLQLLDQSPLPLGGAVLHARRAAAAVPHPAAAPEARLPA
;
A
#
# COMPACT_ATOMS: atom_id res chain seq x y z
N MET A 1 -40.30 19.16 -19.72
CA MET A 1 -41.11 19.87 -18.72
C MET A 1 -40.31 19.81 -17.42
N MET A 2 -39.52 20.84 -17.09
CA MET A 2 -38.78 20.86 -15.83
C MET A 2 -39.80 21.08 -14.71
N ALA A 3 -39.89 20.13 -13.78
CA ALA A 3 -40.74 20.29 -12.60
C ALA A 3 -40.30 21.54 -11.82
N THR A 4 -41.25 22.38 -11.44
CA THR A 4 -40.98 23.50 -10.52
C THR A 4 -40.41 22.91 -9.22
N PRO A 5 -39.26 23.40 -8.73
CA PRO A 5 -38.73 22.90 -7.46
C PRO A 5 -39.77 23.10 -6.34
N PRO A 6 -39.92 22.12 -5.43
CA PRO A 6 -40.85 22.23 -4.31
C PRO A 6 -40.53 23.46 -3.45
N ASP A 7 -41.58 24.07 -2.91
CA ASP A 7 -41.46 25.20 -1.97
C ASP A 7 -40.84 24.73 -0.64
N ASP A 8 -40.20 25.64 0.10
CA ASP A 8 -39.41 25.33 1.30
C ASP A 8 -40.23 24.60 2.37
N ILE A 9 -41.52 24.91 2.49
CA ILE A 9 -42.44 24.24 3.41
C ILE A 9 -42.64 22.77 3.04
N THR A 10 -42.68 22.46 1.74
CA THR A 10 -42.85 21.07 1.28
C THR A 10 -41.60 20.25 1.58
N GLU A 11 -40.41 20.80 1.33
CA GLU A 11 -39.15 20.13 1.68
C GLU A 11 -38.97 19.99 3.18
N LEU A 12 -39.25 21.04 3.97
CA LEU A 12 -39.19 20.98 5.42
C LEU A 12 -40.14 19.92 6.00
N ARG A 13 -41.36 19.82 5.47
CA ARG A 13 -42.31 18.78 5.86
C ARG A 13 -41.81 17.39 5.49
N ALA A 14 -41.30 17.22 4.28
CA ALA A 14 -40.75 15.94 3.82
C ALA A 14 -39.55 15.49 4.67
N THR A 15 -38.63 16.40 5.00
CA THR A 15 -37.51 16.11 5.90
C THR A 15 -37.99 15.78 7.31
N ALA A 16 -38.96 16.52 7.85
CA ALA A 16 -39.51 16.23 9.17
C ALA A 16 -40.22 14.87 9.22
N GLU A 17 -40.98 14.52 8.18
CA GLU A 17 -41.59 13.20 8.04
C GLU A 17 -40.52 12.10 7.94
N PHE A 18 -39.51 12.29 7.09
CA PHE A 18 -38.37 11.37 6.96
C PHE A 18 -37.71 11.09 8.31
N VAL A 19 -37.38 12.12 9.10
CA VAL A 19 -36.76 11.92 10.41
C VAL A 19 -37.68 11.20 11.40
N ARG A 20 -39.00 11.42 11.33
CA ARG A 20 -39.99 10.75 12.21
C ARG A 20 -40.20 9.28 11.87
N THR A 21 -40.12 8.90 10.59
CA THR A 21 -40.56 7.57 10.14
C THR A 21 -39.41 6.64 9.78
N GLN A 22 -38.24 7.17 9.45
CA GLN A 22 -37.16 6.36 8.90
C GLN A 22 -36.43 5.55 9.98
N ASP A 23 -36.28 4.25 9.77
CA ASP A 23 -35.39 3.41 10.56
C ASP A 23 -33.95 3.42 10.00
N THR A 24 -32.95 3.34 10.87
CA THR A 24 -31.53 3.37 10.46
C THR A 24 -31.18 2.17 9.59
N ALA A 25 -31.60 0.96 9.96
CA ALA A 25 -31.32 -0.24 9.18
C ALA A 25 -32.04 -0.20 7.82
N ALA A 26 -33.25 0.36 7.76
CA ALA A 26 -33.98 0.59 6.52
C ALA A 26 -33.36 1.70 5.64
N LEU A 27 -32.65 2.66 6.24
CA LEU A 27 -32.00 3.75 5.51
C LEU A 27 -30.70 3.33 4.83
N LEU A 28 -29.89 2.48 5.47
CA LEU A 28 -28.56 2.09 4.98
C LEU A 28 -28.55 1.57 3.52
N PRO A 29 -29.49 0.70 3.07
CA PRO A 29 -29.54 0.26 1.68
C PRO A 29 -29.80 1.39 0.67
N HIS A 30 -30.43 2.49 1.09
CA HIS A 30 -30.73 3.63 0.22
C HIS A 30 -29.57 4.63 0.14
N LEU A 31 -28.73 4.68 1.18
CA LEU A 31 -27.51 5.49 1.20
C LEU A 31 -26.34 4.75 0.53
N LEU A 32 -26.24 3.44 0.75
CA LEU A 32 -25.12 2.59 0.37
C LEU A 32 -25.67 1.23 -0.15
N PRO A 33 -26.09 1.17 -1.43
CA PRO A 33 -26.81 0.01 -1.97
C PRO A 33 -25.96 -1.26 -2.06
N ASP A 34 -24.63 -1.13 -2.11
CA ASP A 34 -23.70 -2.24 -2.32
C ASP A 34 -23.19 -2.89 -1.02
N LEU A 35 -23.68 -2.46 0.15
CA LEU A 35 -23.35 -3.10 1.42
C LEU A 35 -23.80 -4.57 1.42
N ASP A 36 -23.01 -5.46 2.00
CA ASP A 36 -23.48 -6.82 2.31
C ASP A 36 -24.32 -6.86 3.61
N GLU A 37 -24.91 -8.01 3.92
CA GLU A 37 -25.78 -8.15 5.09
C GLU A 37 -25.03 -7.99 6.42
N ALA A 38 -23.79 -8.46 6.51
CA ALA A 38 -22.98 -8.36 7.72
C ALA A 38 -22.54 -6.91 7.97
N GLU A 39 -22.15 -6.20 6.90
CA GLU A 39 -21.78 -4.79 6.94
C GLU A 39 -22.97 -3.90 7.32
N ARG A 40 -24.17 -4.19 6.80
CA ARG A 40 -25.41 -3.50 7.20
C ARG A 40 -25.71 -3.67 8.68
N GLN A 41 -25.65 -4.91 9.18
CA GLN A 41 -25.89 -5.19 10.60
C GLN A 41 -24.85 -4.50 11.50
N ALA A 42 -23.58 -4.50 11.10
CA ALA A 42 -22.53 -3.81 11.83
C ALA A 42 -22.73 -2.29 11.89
N LEU A 43 -23.14 -1.66 10.78
CA LEU A 43 -23.46 -0.23 10.75
C LEU A 43 -24.67 0.09 11.63
N ALA A 44 -25.76 -0.66 11.50
CA ALA A 44 -26.97 -0.45 12.30
C ALA A 44 -26.76 -0.71 13.80
N ALA A 45 -25.77 -1.54 14.18
CA ALA A 45 -25.44 -1.81 15.58
C ALA A 45 -24.59 -0.71 16.24
N HIS A 46 -23.98 0.19 15.46
CA HIS A 46 -23.06 1.21 15.95
C HIS A 46 -23.48 2.65 15.62
N CYS A 47 -24.38 2.81 14.66
CA CYS A 47 -24.85 4.09 14.17
C CYS A 47 -26.38 4.16 14.25
N GLY A 48 -26.90 5.29 14.73
CA GLY A 48 -28.32 5.61 14.71
C GLY A 48 -28.59 6.89 13.90
N LEU A 49 -29.71 6.94 13.18
CA LEU A 49 -30.16 8.16 12.51
C LEU A 49 -30.43 9.26 13.56
N ALA A 50 -29.61 10.31 13.54
CA ALA A 50 -29.72 11.42 14.49
C ALA A 50 -30.58 12.56 13.95
N HIS A 51 -30.24 13.02 12.74
CA HIS A 51 -30.96 14.11 12.10
C HIS A 51 -30.85 14.05 10.57
N ALA A 52 -31.71 14.82 9.92
CA ALA A 52 -31.54 15.20 8.53
C ALA A 52 -31.58 16.72 8.43
N ALA A 53 -30.73 17.26 7.57
CA ALA A 53 -30.53 18.69 7.42
C ALA A 53 -31.05 19.19 6.07
N LEU A 54 -31.46 20.45 6.04
CA LEU A 54 -31.83 21.17 4.82
C LEU A 54 -31.56 22.67 4.95
N LEU A 55 -31.47 23.35 3.80
CA LEU A 55 -31.39 24.80 3.70
C LEU A 55 -32.71 25.36 3.15
N VAL A 56 -33.32 26.29 3.88
CA VAL A 56 -34.55 27.01 3.52
C VAL A 56 -34.31 28.52 3.41
N PHE A 57 -35.22 29.24 2.76
CA PHE A 57 -35.03 30.66 2.41
C PHE A 57 -36.25 31.51 2.78
N PRO A 58 -36.54 31.67 4.09
CA PRO A 58 -37.65 32.49 4.55
C PRO A 58 -37.39 33.99 4.28
N PRO A 59 -38.43 34.80 4.05
CA PRO A 59 -38.27 36.25 3.88
C PRO A 59 -37.85 36.99 5.16
N ASP A 60 -38.21 36.45 6.33
CA ASP A 60 -37.87 36.96 7.66
C ASP A 60 -38.03 35.85 8.72
N ASP A 61 -37.64 36.13 9.98
CA ASP A 61 -37.78 35.15 11.07
C ASP A 61 -39.25 34.77 11.31
N ALA A 62 -40.20 35.70 11.22
CA ALA A 62 -41.62 35.39 11.44
C ALA A 62 -42.15 34.34 10.46
N ALA A 63 -41.76 34.43 9.18
CA ALA A 63 -42.08 33.43 8.17
C ALA A 63 -41.39 32.08 8.41
N LEU A 64 -40.14 32.08 8.91
CA LEU A 64 -39.46 30.85 9.33
C LEU A 64 -40.21 30.14 10.46
N ARG A 65 -40.64 30.89 11.49
CA ARG A 65 -41.43 30.38 12.62
C ARG A 65 -42.76 29.80 12.16
N ALA A 66 -43.44 30.48 11.23
CA ALA A 66 -44.68 29.99 10.63
C ALA A 66 -44.47 28.71 9.81
N ALA A 67 -43.36 28.60 9.07
CA ALA A 67 -43.01 27.40 8.30
C ALA A 67 -42.74 26.20 9.22
N LEU A 68 -42.03 26.39 10.33
CA LEU A 68 -41.83 25.35 11.34
C LEU A 68 -43.18 24.86 11.91
N ALA A 69 -44.04 25.79 12.33
CA ALA A 69 -45.37 25.46 12.85
C ALA A 69 -46.22 24.69 11.84
N ALA A 70 -46.17 25.05 10.55
CA ALA A 70 -46.89 24.38 9.47
C ALA A 70 -46.37 22.96 9.14
N CYS A 71 -45.23 22.57 9.72
CA CYS A 71 -44.60 21.25 9.59
C CYS A 71 -44.62 20.45 10.90
N ASP A 72 -45.40 20.89 11.89
CA ASP A 72 -45.46 20.31 13.24
C ASP A 72 -44.09 20.27 13.93
N LEU A 73 -43.29 21.32 13.71
CA LEU A 73 -42.01 21.55 14.39
C LEU A 73 -42.16 22.68 15.42
N PRO A 74 -41.48 22.63 16.58
CA PRO A 74 -41.59 23.68 17.60
C PRO A 74 -41.15 25.04 17.06
N ALA A 75 -42.09 25.97 16.93
CA ALA A 75 -41.83 27.30 16.37
C ALA A 75 -40.89 28.13 17.27
N ASP A 76 -40.87 27.88 18.57
CA ASP A 76 -40.03 28.56 19.57
C ASP A 76 -38.59 28.01 19.63
N THR A 77 -38.22 27.07 18.75
CA THR A 77 -36.85 26.51 18.69
C THR A 77 -35.80 27.62 18.59
N PRO A 78 -34.82 27.70 19.50
CA PRO A 78 -33.76 28.71 19.41
C PRO A 78 -33.03 28.66 18.07
N SER A 79 -32.67 29.83 17.52
CA SER A 79 -31.81 29.92 16.34
C SER A 79 -30.44 30.46 16.71
N PHE A 80 -29.41 30.04 15.98
CA PHE A 80 -28.02 30.46 16.18
C PHE A 80 -27.40 30.89 14.85
N PRO A 81 -26.41 31.80 14.84
CA PRO A 81 -25.71 32.15 13.60
C PRO A 81 -24.92 30.93 13.11
N SER A 82 -25.05 30.57 11.82
CA SER A 82 -24.21 29.53 11.22
C SER A 82 -22.93 30.15 10.64
N VAL A 83 -21.77 29.65 11.05
CA VAL A 83 -20.48 30.04 10.48
C VAL A 83 -20.15 29.18 9.25
N VAL A 84 -20.35 27.86 9.36
CA VAL A 84 -19.95 26.89 8.33
C VAL A 84 -20.80 27.03 7.06
N VAL A 85 -22.13 27.04 7.19
CA VAL A 85 -23.03 27.12 6.04
C VAL A 85 -22.92 28.50 5.38
N ARG A 86 -22.76 29.55 6.18
CA ARG A 86 -22.52 30.91 5.67
C ARG A 86 -21.24 31.00 4.85
N HIS A 87 -20.14 30.45 5.36
CA HIS A 87 -18.86 30.40 4.63
C HIS A 87 -18.99 29.64 3.31
N ARG A 88 -19.64 28.47 3.33
CA ARG A 88 -19.87 27.65 2.12
C ARG A 88 -20.71 28.38 1.07
N LEU A 89 -21.81 29.03 1.49
CA LEU A 89 -22.65 29.81 0.59
C LEU A 89 -21.91 31.02 0.01
N ALA A 90 -21.16 31.73 0.85
CA ALA A 90 -20.33 32.86 0.42
C ALA A 90 -19.30 32.44 -0.65
N ALA A 91 -18.56 31.35 -0.40
CA ALA A 91 -17.57 30.82 -1.32
C ALA A 91 -18.20 30.35 -2.64
N ARG A 92 -19.29 29.59 -2.57
CA ARG A 92 -19.96 29.01 -3.76
C ARG A 92 -20.56 30.07 -4.68
N HIS A 93 -21.09 31.14 -4.11
CA HIS A 93 -21.78 32.21 -4.85
C HIS A 93 -20.95 33.49 -5.01
N GLY A 94 -19.69 33.49 -4.57
CA GLY A 94 -18.79 34.64 -4.68
C GLY A 94 -19.28 35.88 -3.94
N ARG A 95 -19.89 35.72 -2.76
CA ARG A 95 -20.43 36.82 -1.93
C ARG A 95 -19.62 37.00 -0.66
N ALA A 96 -19.74 38.17 -0.03
CA ALA A 96 -19.18 38.38 1.31
C ALA A 96 -20.06 37.69 2.36
N GLU A 97 -19.45 37.05 3.36
CA GLU A 97 -20.19 36.41 4.46
C GLU A 97 -21.09 37.39 5.23
N ALA A 98 -20.68 38.66 5.35
CA ALA A 98 -21.45 39.69 6.03
C ALA A 98 -22.81 39.98 5.36
N ASP A 99 -22.97 39.63 4.08
CA ASP A 99 -24.19 39.84 3.31
C ASP A 99 -25.19 38.68 3.44
N LEU A 100 -24.83 37.62 4.17
CA LEU A 100 -25.60 36.40 4.30
C LEU A 100 -26.03 36.19 5.76
N ASP A 101 -27.30 36.47 6.06
CA ASP A 101 -27.91 36.15 7.34
C ASP A 101 -28.35 34.67 7.37
N VAL A 102 -27.42 33.80 7.77
CA VAL A 102 -27.65 32.36 7.88
C VAL A 102 -27.78 31.96 9.34
N ARG A 103 -28.91 31.31 9.64
CA ARG A 103 -29.27 30.82 10.96
C ARG A 103 -29.40 29.30 10.94
N ILE A 104 -29.11 28.63 12.06
CA ILE A 104 -29.32 27.20 12.26
C ILE A 104 -30.27 26.97 13.43
N LEU A 105 -31.17 26.00 13.29
CA LEU A 105 -32.15 25.58 14.28
C LEU A 105 -32.21 24.06 14.32
N HIS A 106 -32.45 23.50 15.51
CA HIS A 106 -32.57 22.05 15.72
C HIS A 106 -33.91 21.68 16.36
N PRO A 107 -35.05 21.89 15.67
CA PRO A 107 -36.35 21.47 16.19
C PRO A 107 -36.36 19.96 16.45
N ARG A 108 -36.85 19.58 17.64
CA ARG A 108 -36.95 18.19 18.06
C ARG A 108 -38.16 17.50 17.46
N VAL A 109 -37.98 16.25 17.08
CA VAL A 109 -39.03 15.31 16.67
C VAL A 109 -38.83 13.98 17.39
N THR A 110 -39.85 13.13 17.37
CA THR A 110 -39.79 11.77 17.93
C THR A 110 -39.67 10.77 16.79
N GLY A 111 -38.69 9.88 16.87
CA GLY A 111 -38.51 8.77 15.94
C GLY A 111 -39.55 7.65 16.13
N PRO A 112 -39.49 6.60 15.29
CA PRO A 112 -40.46 5.50 15.31
C PRO A 112 -40.48 4.71 16.63
N ASP A 113 -39.35 4.66 17.37
CA ASP A 113 -39.21 3.91 18.63
C ASP A 113 -39.27 4.82 19.87
N GLY A 114 -39.70 6.07 19.70
CA GLY A 114 -39.81 7.04 20.79
C GLY A 114 -38.51 7.78 21.13
N GLU A 115 -37.45 7.55 20.36
CA GLU A 115 -36.15 8.18 20.52
C GLU A 115 -36.17 9.66 20.09
N PRO A 116 -35.42 10.54 20.79
CA PRO A 116 -35.34 11.94 20.42
C PRO A 116 -34.46 12.11 19.18
N ARG A 117 -35.02 12.75 18.14
CA ARG A 117 -34.29 13.13 16.93
C ARG A 117 -34.45 14.62 16.65
N THR A 118 -33.67 15.15 15.74
CA THR A 118 -33.77 16.55 15.31
C THR A 118 -33.91 16.68 13.80
N VAL A 119 -34.54 17.76 13.37
CA VAL A 119 -34.39 18.25 12.00
C VAL A 119 -33.42 19.41 12.08
N GLU A 120 -32.34 19.40 11.30
CA GLU A 120 -31.42 20.54 11.24
C GLU A 120 -31.86 21.50 10.15
N VAL A 121 -32.36 22.67 10.55
CA VAL A 121 -32.87 23.69 9.64
C VAL A 121 -31.83 24.80 9.54
N CYS A 122 -31.11 24.84 8.42
CA CYS A 122 -30.35 26.01 8.02
C CYS A 122 -31.29 26.97 7.29
N ALA A 123 -31.31 28.24 7.70
CA ALA A 123 -32.18 29.25 7.12
C ALA A 123 -31.36 30.46 6.67
N LEU A 124 -31.38 30.76 5.37
CA LEU A 124 -30.85 32.02 4.83
C LEU A 124 -32.01 33.01 4.68
N THR A 125 -31.96 34.15 5.36
CA THR A 125 -33.00 35.17 5.21
C THR A 125 -32.95 35.79 3.81
N VAL A 126 -34.04 35.71 3.03
CA VAL A 126 -34.14 36.21 1.65
C VAL A 126 -35.34 37.14 1.51
N PRO A 127 -35.18 38.45 1.81
CA PRO A 127 -36.26 39.42 1.69
C PRO A 127 -36.82 39.49 0.25
N PRO A 128 -38.13 39.74 0.08
CA PRO A 128 -38.73 39.87 -1.25
C PRO A 128 -38.03 40.95 -2.09
N GLY A 129 -37.63 40.60 -3.32
CA GLY A 129 -36.94 41.51 -4.23
C GLY A 129 -35.44 41.70 -3.95
N SER A 130 -34.86 40.97 -2.99
CA SER A 130 -33.42 41.00 -2.74
C SER A 130 -32.60 40.31 -3.84
N GLU A 131 -31.33 40.68 -3.95
CA GLU A 131 -30.37 40.03 -4.88
C GLU A 131 -30.07 38.56 -4.52
N LEU A 132 -30.54 38.09 -3.37
CA LEU A 132 -30.36 36.72 -2.90
C LEU A 132 -31.34 35.73 -3.57
N ALA A 133 -32.37 36.22 -4.28
CA ALA A 133 -33.37 35.37 -4.93
C ALA A 133 -32.75 34.35 -5.91
N GLY A 134 -31.73 34.76 -6.68
CA GLY A 134 -31.02 33.88 -7.61
C GLY A 134 -30.22 32.78 -6.92
N LEU A 135 -29.56 33.13 -5.81
CA LEU A 135 -28.85 32.17 -4.95
C LEU A 135 -29.82 31.16 -4.34
N ALA A 136 -30.93 31.64 -3.77
CA ALA A 136 -31.96 30.79 -3.18
C ALA A 136 -32.55 29.81 -4.21
N ALA A 137 -32.82 30.27 -5.44
CA ALA A 137 -33.29 29.39 -6.52
C ALA A 137 -32.25 28.33 -6.90
N HIS A 138 -30.96 28.68 -6.95
CA HIS A 138 -29.89 27.73 -7.22
C HIS A 138 -29.79 26.67 -6.11
N GLU A 139 -29.76 27.10 -4.85
CA GLU A 139 -29.62 26.18 -3.71
C GLU A 139 -30.85 25.27 -3.56
N ARG A 140 -32.07 25.75 -3.81
CA ARG A 140 -33.26 24.90 -3.85
C ARG A 140 -33.16 23.80 -4.90
N ALA A 141 -32.61 24.10 -6.08
CA ALA A 141 -32.49 23.13 -7.16
C ALA A 141 -31.40 22.07 -6.89
N HIS A 142 -30.33 22.42 -6.18
CA HIS A 142 -29.15 21.56 -6.04
C HIS A 142 -29.01 20.92 -4.65
N ARG A 143 -29.68 21.48 -3.63
CA ARG A 143 -29.74 20.95 -2.25
C ARG A 143 -28.36 20.68 -1.64
N HIS A 144 -27.40 21.58 -1.84
CA HIS A 144 -25.99 21.34 -1.45
C HIS A 144 -25.79 21.13 0.06
N GLU A 145 -26.64 21.71 0.90
CA GLU A 145 -26.56 21.53 2.34
C GLU A 145 -27.45 20.42 2.89
N ALA A 146 -28.24 19.76 2.03
CA ALA A 146 -29.06 18.64 2.45
C ALA A 146 -28.20 17.41 2.72
N HIS A 147 -28.26 16.89 3.94
CA HIS A 147 -27.51 15.72 4.37
C HIS A 147 -28.26 14.94 5.45
N VAL A 148 -27.84 13.70 5.68
CA VAL A 148 -28.32 12.86 6.80
C VAL A 148 -27.16 12.61 7.75
N ALA A 149 -27.41 12.73 9.05
CA ALA A 149 -26.41 12.45 10.07
C ALA A 149 -26.72 11.15 10.82
N LEU A 150 -25.68 10.32 10.92
CA LEU A 150 -25.65 9.14 11.74
C LEU A 150 -24.82 9.44 13.00
N GLU A 151 -25.44 9.30 14.16
CA GLU A 151 -24.74 9.37 15.44
C GLU A 151 -24.13 8.03 15.79
N VAL A 152 -22.86 8.05 16.15
CA VAL A 152 -22.13 6.88 16.63
C VAL A 152 -22.36 6.76 18.13
N GLU A 153 -23.06 5.70 18.56
CA GLU A 153 -23.56 5.59 19.94
C GLU A 153 -22.45 5.45 20.99
N GLN A 154 -21.36 4.75 20.66
CA GLN A 154 -20.21 4.53 21.54
C GLN A 154 -18.88 4.75 20.79
N PRO A 155 -18.55 6.01 20.47
CA PRO A 155 -17.43 6.30 19.59
C PRO A 155 -16.10 6.03 20.28
N ASN A 156 -15.20 5.39 19.54
CA ASN A 156 -13.78 5.31 19.88
C ASN A 156 -12.98 5.38 18.57
N ALA A 157 -11.67 5.68 18.67
CA ALA A 157 -10.85 5.90 17.48
C ALA A 157 -10.89 4.69 16.51
N LEU A 158 -10.82 3.46 17.03
CA LEU A 158 -10.82 2.25 16.20
C LEU A 158 -12.15 2.08 15.44
N LEU A 159 -13.28 2.25 16.13
CA LEU A 159 -14.61 2.18 15.51
C LEU A 159 -14.75 3.25 14.42
N LEU A 160 -14.33 4.49 14.69
CA LEU A 160 -14.45 5.57 13.73
C LEU A 160 -13.56 5.37 12.49
N HIS A 161 -12.34 4.83 12.65
CA HIS A 161 -11.51 4.41 11.51
C HIS A 161 -12.17 3.28 10.70
N GLY A 162 -12.77 2.29 11.37
CA GLY A 162 -13.49 1.20 10.73
C GLY A 162 -14.69 1.68 9.92
N LEU A 163 -15.52 2.56 10.50
CA LEU A 163 -16.66 3.18 9.83
C LEU A 163 -16.23 4.04 8.64
N ARG A 164 -15.16 4.84 8.79
CA ARG A 164 -14.59 5.64 7.68
C ARG A 164 -14.12 4.74 6.53
N ALA A 165 -13.39 3.67 6.84
CA ALA A 165 -12.90 2.73 5.85
C ALA A 165 -14.05 2.02 5.12
N LEU A 166 -15.10 1.62 5.85
CA LEU A 166 -16.29 0.97 5.29
C LEU A 166 -17.02 1.90 4.32
N LEU A 167 -17.30 3.15 4.73
CA LEU A 167 -17.94 4.15 3.86
C LEU A 167 -17.10 4.42 2.60
N THR A 168 -15.79 4.56 2.76
CA THR A 168 -14.87 4.85 1.64
C THR A 168 -14.79 3.68 0.66
N ARG A 169 -14.76 2.45 1.16
CA ARG A 169 -14.77 1.23 0.34
C ARG A 169 -16.01 1.15 -0.55
N HIS A 170 -17.14 1.67 -0.07
CA HIS A 170 -18.41 1.74 -0.81
C HIS A 170 -18.60 3.07 -1.57
N GLY A 171 -17.50 3.75 -1.88
CA GLY A 171 -17.47 4.89 -2.79
C GLY A 171 -17.83 6.23 -2.16
N ALA A 172 -18.08 6.30 -0.84
CA ALA A 172 -18.26 7.57 -0.17
C ALA A 172 -16.91 8.32 -0.10
N ALA A 173 -16.90 9.61 -0.45
CA ALA A 173 -15.67 10.40 -0.45
C ALA A 173 -15.71 11.46 0.66
N PRO A 174 -14.67 11.58 1.51
CA PRO A 174 -14.59 12.62 2.54
C PRO A 174 -14.82 14.04 1.98
N ASP A 175 -15.65 14.82 2.67
CA ASP A 175 -16.16 16.14 2.27
C ASP A 175 -16.06 17.16 3.43
N GLY A 176 -14.93 17.12 4.13
CA GLY A 176 -14.65 17.98 5.27
C GLY A 176 -15.16 17.42 6.59
N GLY A 177 -15.17 18.26 7.63
CA GLY A 177 -15.47 17.83 8.99
C GLY A 177 -14.84 18.77 10.00
N GLY A 178 -15.07 18.52 11.29
CA GLY A 178 -14.53 19.38 12.35
C GLY A 178 -14.81 18.86 13.74
N TYR A 179 -14.14 19.43 14.73
CA TYR A 179 -14.49 19.26 16.14
C TYR A 179 -15.21 20.52 16.63
N ASN A 180 -16.41 20.35 17.19
CA ASN A 180 -17.15 21.42 17.84
C ASN A 180 -16.98 21.34 19.36
N PRO A 181 -16.27 22.30 20.00
CA PRO A 181 -16.07 22.29 21.45
C PRO A 181 -17.35 22.61 22.24
N HIS A 182 -18.37 23.21 21.63
CA HIS A 182 -19.64 23.54 22.30
C HIS A 182 -20.55 22.32 22.44
N GLU A 183 -20.54 21.44 21.46
CA GLU A 183 -21.32 20.19 21.43
C GLU A 183 -20.48 18.99 21.89
N ASN A 184 -19.18 19.21 22.09
CA ASN A 184 -18.19 18.16 22.35
C ASN A 184 -18.33 17.01 21.34
N GLY A 185 -18.34 17.33 20.05
CA GLY A 185 -18.58 16.37 18.98
C GLY A 185 -17.55 16.52 17.85
N THR A 186 -17.08 15.39 17.31
CA THR A 186 -16.31 15.32 16.07
C THR A 186 -17.24 14.90 14.94
N VAL A 187 -17.18 15.64 13.84
CA VAL A 187 -18.03 15.49 12.67
C VAL A 187 -17.19 15.13 11.45
N LEU A 188 -17.59 14.09 10.73
CA LEU A 188 -16.96 13.63 9.49
C LEU A 188 -18.01 13.63 8.37
N TYR A 189 -17.77 14.41 7.30
CA TYR A 189 -18.70 14.50 6.17
C TYR A 189 -18.24 13.60 5.02
N PHE A 190 -19.18 12.95 4.34
CA PHE A 190 -18.90 12.17 3.14
C PHE A 190 -19.90 12.50 2.04
N THR A 191 -19.41 12.71 0.82
CA THR A 191 -20.25 12.71 -0.39
C THR A 191 -20.54 11.28 -0.85
N LEU A 192 -21.73 11.06 -1.40
CA LEU A 192 -22.19 9.76 -1.89
C LEU A 192 -22.30 9.75 -3.43
N PRO A 193 -21.79 8.72 -4.14
CA PRO A 193 -21.65 8.71 -5.59
C PRO A 193 -22.98 8.57 -6.36
N ALA A 194 -24.00 7.94 -5.75
CA ALA A 194 -25.34 7.83 -6.33
C ALA A 194 -26.39 7.65 -5.23
N ALA A 195 -26.73 8.72 -4.51
CA ALA A 195 -27.74 8.65 -3.47
C ALA A 195 -29.15 8.46 -4.06
N GLN A 196 -29.71 7.26 -3.92
CA GLN A 196 -31.11 6.97 -4.25
C GLN A 196 -32.08 7.60 -3.24
N ALA A 197 -31.60 7.90 -2.02
CA ALA A 197 -32.37 8.51 -0.92
C ALA A 197 -32.58 10.04 -1.04
N GLY A 198 -32.10 10.70 -2.11
CA GLY A 198 -32.22 12.16 -2.26
C GLY A 198 -31.21 13.00 -1.47
N TYR A 199 -30.33 12.38 -0.67
CA TYR A 199 -29.27 13.05 0.10
C TYR A 199 -27.89 12.70 -0.41
N ARG A 200 -27.15 13.68 -0.94
CA ARG A 200 -25.82 13.46 -1.55
C ARG A 200 -24.67 13.46 -0.55
N ARG A 201 -24.96 13.72 0.72
CA ARG A 201 -23.97 13.78 1.79
C ARG A 201 -24.49 13.05 3.03
N VAL A 202 -23.60 12.32 3.67
CA VAL A 202 -23.81 11.72 4.98
C VAL A 202 -22.83 12.31 5.97
N GLU A 203 -23.29 12.55 7.19
CA GLU A 203 -22.50 12.97 8.33
C GLU A 203 -22.35 11.81 9.30
N LEU A 204 -21.13 11.56 9.78
CA LEU A 204 -20.90 10.76 10.99
C LEU A 204 -20.62 11.71 12.14
N HIS A 205 -21.52 11.73 13.12
CA HIS A 205 -21.37 12.47 14.35
C HIS A 205 -20.87 11.56 15.47
N ALA A 206 -19.76 11.94 16.10
CA ALA A 206 -19.17 11.19 17.20
C ALA A 206 -18.94 12.10 18.41
N HIS A 207 -19.64 11.85 19.51
CA HIS A 207 -19.41 12.59 20.76
C HIS A 207 -17.99 12.34 21.30
N GLY A 208 -17.23 13.41 21.50
CA GLY A 208 -15.82 13.42 21.89
C GLY A 208 -14.91 14.11 20.86
N ASN A 209 -13.65 14.33 21.24
CA ASN A 209 -12.62 14.90 20.37
C ASN A 209 -11.71 13.80 19.82
N TYR A 210 -11.75 13.55 18.51
CA TYR A 210 -10.97 12.52 17.83
C TYR A 210 -10.03 13.13 16.77
N PRO A 211 -8.97 13.85 17.21
CA PRO A 211 -8.15 14.66 16.30
C PRO A 211 -7.39 13.83 15.27
N GLY A 212 -6.95 12.60 15.61
CA GLY A 212 -6.30 11.70 14.66
C GLY A 212 -7.23 11.18 13.57
N VAL A 213 -8.46 10.78 13.95
CA VAL A 213 -9.49 10.33 13.00
C VAL A 213 -9.89 11.47 12.06
N LEU A 214 -10.09 12.68 12.63
CA LEU A 214 -10.44 13.87 11.87
C LEU A 214 -9.31 14.30 10.93
N ALA A 215 -8.05 14.29 11.39
CA ALA A 215 -6.90 14.63 10.56
C ALA A 215 -6.79 13.69 9.34
N ASP A 216 -6.92 12.39 9.54
CA ASP A 216 -6.93 11.43 8.45
C ASP A 216 -8.12 11.65 7.49
N HIS A 217 -9.31 11.90 8.03
CA HIS A 217 -10.52 12.11 7.24
C HIS A 217 -10.42 13.37 6.37
N LEU A 218 -9.90 14.45 6.93
CA LEU A 218 -9.64 15.70 6.21
C LEU A 218 -8.50 15.55 5.20
N ALA A 219 -7.47 14.76 5.53
CA ALA A 219 -6.45 14.41 4.57
C ALA A 219 -7.10 13.75 3.35
N ASP A 220 -8.17 12.98 3.50
CA ASP A 220 -8.79 12.24 2.41
C ASP A 220 -9.63 13.05 1.36
N GLY A 221 -9.86 14.36 1.54
CA GLY A 221 -10.94 15.12 0.87
C GLY A 221 -10.70 16.06 -0.33
N GLY A 222 -9.52 16.18 -0.98
CA GLY A 222 -9.42 16.74 -2.35
C GLY A 222 -8.31 17.76 -2.71
N ALA A 223 -8.00 17.84 -4.02
CA ALA A 223 -7.18 18.75 -4.85
C ALA A 223 -5.85 19.34 -4.31
N HIS A 224 -5.78 19.85 -3.08
CA HIS A 224 -4.54 20.29 -2.44
C HIS A 224 -3.54 19.14 -2.26
N ARG A 225 -4.01 17.89 -2.19
CA ARG A 225 -3.17 16.70 -2.10
C ARG A 225 -2.37 16.36 -3.35
N SER A 226 -2.80 16.65 -4.58
CA SER A 226 -2.01 16.17 -5.74
C SER A 226 -0.61 16.79 -5.78
N ALA A 227 -0.49 18.07 -5.45
CA ALA A 227 0.79 18.75 -5.33
C ALA A 227 1.59 18.29 -4.10
N GLU A 228 0.95 18.13 -2.95
CA GLU A 228 1.60 17.69 -1.70
C GLU A 228 2.04 16.22 -1.76
N THR A 229 1.18 15.33 -2.26
CA THR A 229 1.50 13.92 -2.54
C THR A 229 2.62 13.83 -3.57
N LEU A 230 2.55 14.58 -4.67
CA LEU A 230 3.65 14.61 -5.64
C LEU A 230 4.94 15.12 -5.00
N LEU A 231 4.87 16.17 -4.18
CA LEU A 231 6.04 16.67 -3.44
C LEU A 231 6.59 15.58 -2.52
N HIS A 232 5.76 14.90 -1.73
CA HIS A 232 6.20 13.79 -0.88
C HIS A 232 6.90 12.68 -1.68
N LEU A 233 6.33 12.27 -2.81
CA LEU A 233 6.93 11.28 -3.72
C LEU A 233 8.29 11.77 -4.27
N LEU A 234 8.38 13.02 -4.73
CA LEU A 234 9.61 13.63 -5.25
C LEU A 234 10.71 13.71 -4.18
N THR A 235 10.33 13.94 -2.92
CA THR A 235 11.27 14.04 -1.80
C THR A 235 11.71 12.69 -1.21
N GLY A 236 11.15 11.57 -1.67
CA GLY A 236 11.53 10.24 -1.19
C GLY A 236 13.01 9.90 -1.40
N ALA A 237 13.65 10.49 -2.42
CA ALA A 237 15.08 10.34 -2.66
C ALA A 237 15.94 10.87 -1.48
N TRP A 238 15.45 11.89 -0.77
CA TRP A 238 16.11 12.44 0.43
C TRP A 238 16.08 11.45 1.58
N THR A 239 14.97 10.70 1.75
CA THR A 239 14.86 9.61 2.74
C THR A 239 15.92 8.54 2.50
N THR A 240 16.06 8.07 1.26
CA THR A 240 17.06 7.05 0.91
C THR A 240 18.47 7.53 1.24
N GLN A 241 18.82 8.76 0.85
CA GLN A 241 20.14 9.32 1.13
C GLN A 241 20.37 9.59 2.62
N ALA A 242 19.37 10.09 3.35
CA ALA A 242 19.49 10.34 4.79
C ALA A 242 19.78 9.05 5.58
N LEU A 243 19.09 7.95 5.27
CA LEU A 243 19.33 6.64 5.88
C LEU A 243 20.70 6.07 5.49
N ALA A 244 21.10 6.20 4.22
CA ALA A 244 22.40 5.76 3.74
C ALA A 244 23.57 6.54 4.36
N VAL A 245 23.44 7.87 4.51
CA VAL A 245 24.42 8.73 5.19
C VAL A 245 24.50 8.37 6.66
N SER A 246 23.36 8.17 7.34
CA SER A 246 23.30 7.69 8.72
C SER A 246 24.09 6.38 8.89
N ALA A 247 23.80 5.39 8.05
CA ALA A 247 24.50 4.10 8.03
C ALA A 247 26.01 4.22 7.73
N ARG A 248 26.38 5.11 6.81
CA ARG A 248 27.78 5.34 6.41
C ARG A 248 28.60 6.01 7.49
N LEU A 249 28.01 6.99 8.18
CA LEU A 249 28.65 7.67 9.31
C LEU A 249 28.80 6.74 10.52
N GLY A 250 28.04 5.65 10.60
CA GLY A 250 27.97 4.81 11.82
C GLY A 250 27.12 5.46 12.91
N LEU A 251 26.19 6.35 12.52
CA LEU A 251 25.29 7.02 13.46
C LEU A 251 24.46 6.03 14.30
N PRO A 252 23.88 4.95 13.75
CA PRO A 252 23.15 3.96 14.56
C PRO A 252 24.01 3.27 15.60
N ASP A 253 25.31 3.05 15.32
CA ASP A 253 26.22 2.38 16.27
C ASP A 253 26.68 3.33 17.39
N ALA A 254 26.60 4.64 17.15
CA ALA A 254 26.98 5.68 18.12
C ALA A 254 25.82 6.16 19.01
N LEU A 255 24.61 5.64 18.80
CA LEU A 255 23.42 5.95 19.58
C LEU A 255 22.90 4.70 20.30
N ASP A 256 22.28 4.94 21.47
CA ASP A 256 21.70 3.90 22.31
C ASP A 256 20.16 4.06 22.36
N THR A 257 19.45 2.96 22.63
CA THR A 257 17.98 2.98 22.72
C THR A 257 17.47 3.47 24.08
N ALA A 258 18.28 3.35 25.14
CA ALA A 258 17.92 3.73 26.50
C ALA A 258 18.47 5.10 26.92
N THR A 259 19.63 5.50 26.40
CA THR A 259 20.37 6.69 26.83
C THR A 259 20.52 7.71 25.69
N ALA A 260 20.17 8.96 25.99
CA ALA A 260 20.26 10.04 25.01
C ALA A 260 21.70 10.57 24.91
N THR A 261 22.12 10.90 23.68
CA THR A 261 23.43 11.51 23.40
C THR A 261 23.26 12.89 22.78
N ASP A 262 23.95 13.89 23.31
CA ASP A 262 23.86 15.25 22.81
C ASP A 262 24.51 15.39 21.41
N PRO A 263 23.99 16.26 20.52
CA PRO A 263 24.50 16.38 19.16
C PRO A 263 25.98 16.78 19.04
N ARG A 264 26.52 17.53 20.00
CA ARG A 264 27.92 17.96 19.97
C ARG A 264 28.86 16.81 20.27
N THR A 265 28.50 15.94 21.21
CA THR A 265 29.24 14.71 21.48
C THR A 265 29.17 13.75 20.31
N LEU A 266 27.98 13.58 19.73
CA LEU A 266 27.78 12.72 18.56
C LEU A 266 28.53 13.21 17.32
N ALA A 267 28.51 14.51 17.05
CA ALA A 267 29.27 15.10 15.95
C ALA A 267 30.78 14.86 16.09
N ARG A 268 31.33 14.97 17.31
CA ARG A 268 32.75 14.70 17.58
C ARG A 268 33.11 13.24 17.39
N SER A 269 32.28 12.30 17.85
CA SER A 269 32.57 10.86 17.70
C SER A 269 32.49 10.40 16.24
N LEU A 270 31.57 10.97 15.46
CA LEU A 270 31.36 10.62 14.05
C LEU A 270 32.24 11.42 13.08
N GLY A 271 33.01 12.41 13.56
CA GLY A 271 33.77 13.32 12.70
C GLY A 271 32.88 14.21 11.81
N ALA A 272 31.65 14.51 12.26
CA ALA A 272 30.65 15.27 11.51
C ALA A 272 30.60 16.75 11.90
N HIS A 273 30.11 17.59 11.00
CA HIS A 273 29.78 18.98 11.32
C HIS A 273 28.50 19.02 12.17
N GLN A 274 28.57 19.65 13.36
CA GLN A 274 27.49 19.59 14.36
C GLN A 274 26.13 20.05 13.81
N GLU A 275 26.04 21.23 13.19
CA GLU A 275 24.75 21.77 12.73
C GLU A 275 24.14 20.95 11.59
N SER A 276 24.98 20.38 10.73
CA SER A 276 24.57 19.52 9.64
C SER A 276 24.04 18.18 10.18
N LEU A 277 24.74 17.60 11.15
CA LEU A 277 24.28 16.39 11.84
C LEU A 277 22.97 16.63 12.58
N THR A 278 22.82 17.75 13.29
CA THR A 278 21.55 18.12 13.93
C THR A 278 20.41 18.23 12.91
N THR A 279 20.68 18.76 11.72
CA THR A 279 19.67 18.82 10.65
C THR A 279 19.27 17.44 10.15
N LEU A 280 20.24 16.55 9.95
CA LEU A 280 19.98 15.15 9.60
C LEU A 280 19.20 14.43 10.72
N LEU A 281 19.56 14.63 11.98
CA LEU A 281 18.87 14.04 13.13
C LEU A 281 17.40 14.47 13.19
N ARG A 282 17.08 15.76 12.99
CA ARG A 282 15.68 16.22 12.90
C ARG A 282 14.89 15.47 11.83
N TYR A 283 15.50 15.26 10.66
CA TYR A 283 14.87 14.53 9.57
C TYR A 283 14.70 13.04 9.90
N LEU A 284 15.70 12.40 10.52
CA LEU A 284 15.61 11.02 11.00
C LEU A 284 14.59 10.86 12.14
N THR A 285 14.37 11.89 12.97
CA THR A 285 13.29 11.93 13.97
C THR A 285 11.93 11.92 13.30
N MET A 286 11.74 12.74 12.26
CA MET A 286 10.51 12.75 11.45
C MET A 286 10.23 11.37 10.84
N LEU A 287 11.27 10.65 10.40
CA LEU A 287 11.17 9.28 9.89
C LEU A 287 11.00 8.22 10.98
N GLY A 288 11.14 8.58 12.26
CA GLY A 288 11.05 7.66 13.40
C GLY A 288 12.26 6.75 13.58
N ALA A 289 13.39 7.00 12.92
CA ALA A 289 14.63 6.22 13.07
C ALA A 289 15.42 6.61 14.33
N VAL A 290 15.23 7.84 14.81
CA VAL A 290 15.74 8.35 16.09
C VAL A 290 14.60 9.09 16.81
N THR A 291 14.77 9.37 18.10
CA THR A 291 13.84 10.18 18.87
C THR A 291 14.59 11.25 19.65
N GLU A 292 13.97 12.43 19.78
CA GLU A 292 14.52 13.56 20.51
C GLU A 292 14.13 13.50 22.00
N HIS A 293 15.09 13.81 22.86
CA HIS A 293 14.97 13.87 24.31
C HIS A 293 15.60 15.18 24.82
N PRO A 294 15.27 15.62 26.05
CA PRO A 294 15.87 16.83 26.64
C PRO A 294 17.41 16.83 26.62
N ASP A 295 18.01 15.66 26.78
CA ASP A 295 19.46 15.47 26.87
C ASP A 295 20.13 15.11 25.51
N GLY A 296 19.38 15.04 24.41
CA GLY A 296 19.90 14.70 23.08
C GLY A 296 19.03 13.72 22.30
N TYR A 297 19.64 12.82 21.53
CA TYR A 297 18.92 11.87 20.67
C TYR A 297 19.12 10.43 21.13
N ARG A 298 18.12 9.58 20.91
CA ARG A 298 18.17 8.12 21.09
C ARG A 298 17.85 7.40 19.80
N LEU A 299 18.36 6.19 19.66
CA LEU A 299 17.99 5.29 18.57
C LEU A 299 16.61 4.67 18.86
N THR A 300 15.78 4.49 17.84
CA THR A 300 14.52 3.74 17.97
C THR A 300 14.71 2.29 17.52
N GLU A 301 13.71 1.44 17.76
CA GLU A 301 13.67 0.07 17.21
C GLU A 301 13.73 0.03 15.67
N LEU A 302 13.30 1.09 14.98
CA LEU A 302 13.48 1.19 13.53
C LEU A 302 14.95 1.47 13.19
N GLY A 303 15.58 2.38 13.93
CA GLY A 303 16.98 2.74 13.74
C GLY A 303 17.96 1.60 14.06
N THR A 304 17.62 0.70 15.00
CA THR A 304 18.47 -0.45 15.36
C THR A 304 18.71 -1.40 14.19
N LEU A 305 17.80 -1.45 13.21
CA LEU A 305 17.96 -2.23 11.98
C LEU A 305 19.14 -1.77 11.12
N LEU A 306 19.68 -0.55 11.35
CA LEU A 306 20.84 -0.04 10.64
C LEU A 306 22.16 -0.20 11.40
N ARG A 307 22.16 -0.80 12.59
CA ARG A 307 23.41 -1.09 13.33
C ARG A 307 24.17 -2.24 12.68
N ALA A 308 25.50 -2.21 12.76
CA ALA A 308 26.34 -3.27 12.19
C ALA A 308 26.18 -4.61 12.91
N ASP A 309 25.95 -4.60 14.23
CA ASP A 309 25.95 -5.79 15.09
C ASP A 309 24.60 -6.51 15.16
N THR A 310 23.57 -5.94 14.55
CA THR A 310 22.20 -6.43 14.70
C THR A 310 21.92 -7.59 13.76
N PRO A 311 21.42 -8.74 14.27
CA PRO A 311 20.99 -9.84 13.42
C PRO A 311 19.96 -9.38 12.39
N GLY A 312 20.23 -9.65 11.11
CA GLY A 312 19.38 -9.17 10.01
C GLY A 312 19.52 -7.67 9.71
N SER A 313 20.67 -7.07 10.05
CA SER A 313 20.98 -5.67 9.73
C SER A 313 20.68 -5.32 8.27
N MET A 314 20.01 -4.19 8.08
CA MET A 314 19.73 -3.58 6.79
C MET A 314 20.76 -2.50 6.43
N ARG A 315 21.85 -2.37 7.21
CA ARG A 315 22.92 -1.38 6.95
C ARG A 315 23.49 -1.51 5.54
N ALA A 316 23.88 -2.73 5.16
CA ALA A 316 24.44 -3.00 3.84
C ALA A 316 23.45 -2.65 2.71
N LEU A 317 22.17 -2.94 2.90
CA LEU A 317 21.10 -2.56 1.96
C LEU A 317 20.99 -1.04 1.82
N ALA A 318 21.00 -0.30 2.93
CA ALA A 318 20.97 1.16 2.90
C ALA A 318 22.19 1.75 2.16
N LEU A 319 23.38 1.16 2.34
CA LEU A 319 24.60 1.58 1.65
C LEU A 319 24.53 1.32 0.14
N MET A 320 24.02 0.17 -0.30
CA MET A 320 23.80 -0.13 -1.72
C MET A 320 22.76 0.81 -2.35
N TYR A 321 21.63 0.99 -1.67
CA TYR A 321 20.48 1.76 -2.18
C TYR A 321 20.72 3.28 -2.17
N GLY A 322 21.58 3.79 -1.28
CA GLY A 322 22.07 5.16 -1.32
C GLY A 322 23.41 5.34 -2.07
N GLY A 323 23.95 4.26 -2.63
CA GLY A 323 25.24 4.22 -3.31
C GLY A 323 25.09 3.93 -4.81
N PRO A 324 25.72 2.87 -5.35
CA PRO A 324 25.70 2.58 -6.79
C PRO A 324 24.30 2.48 -7.40
N PHE A 325 23.33 1.89 -6.69
CA PHE A 325 21.96 1.79 -7.20
C PHE A 325 21.24 3.14 -7.21
N TYR A 326 21.53 4.04 -6.26
CA TYR A 326 21.01 5.41 -6.31
C TYR A 326 21.54 6.15 -7.54
N GLN A 327 22.83 6.03 -7.82
CA GLN A 327 23.48 6.67 -8.96
C GLN A 327 22.87 6.18 -10.28
N SER A 328 22.65 4.88 -10.39
CA SER A 328 21.99 4.26 -11.55
C SER A 328 20.56 4.77 -11.74
N PHE A 329 19.77 4.84 -10.67
CA PHE A 329 18.41 5.42 -10.72
C PHE A 329 18.41 6.90 -11.08
N ALA A 330 19.45 7.67 -10.73
CA ALA A 330 19.59 9.06 -11.15
C ALA A 330 19.78 9.20 -12.68
N ALA A 331 20.21 8.13 -13.36
CA ALA A 331 20.33 8.03 -14.82
C ALA A 331 19.21 7.18 -15.46
N LEU A 332 18.09 6.98 -14.77
CA LEU A 332 16.94 6.20 -15.28
C LEU A 332 16.43 6.71 -16.64
N ASP A 333 16.60 8.01 -16.95
CA ASP A 333 16.20 8.57 -18.25
C ASP A 333 16.92 7.89 -19.42
N HIS A 334 18.19 7.48 -19.24
CA HIS A 334 18.95 6.71 -20.22
C HIS A 334 18.22 5.42 -20.54
N THR A 335 17.94 4.61 -19.51
CA THR A 335 17.25 3.32 -19.66
C THR A 335 15.88 3.46 -20.33
N VAL A 336 15.10 4.48 -19.95
CA VAL A 336 13.79 4.72 -20.58
C VAL A 336 13.93 5.09 -22.06
N ARG A 337 15.02 5.77 -22.45
CA ARG A 337 15.24 6.20 -23.84
C ARG A 337 15.86 5.13 -24.72
N THR A 338 16.75 4.30 -24.18
CA THR A 338 17.58 3.37 -24.96
C THR A 338 17.13 1.92 -24.79
N GLY A 339 16.50 1.58 -23.67
CA GLY A 339 16.27 0.20 -23.24
C GLY A 339 17.52 -0.47 -22.63
N GLU A 340 18.62 0.26 -22.48
CA GLU A 340 19.89 -0.25 -21.91
C GLU A 340 19.98 0.08 -20.41
N ALA A 341 20.69 -0.73 -19.63
CA ALA A 341 20.83 -0.53 -18.19
C ALA A 341 21.59 0.77 -17.86
N ALA A 342 21.04 1.59 -16.97
CA ALA A 342 21.67 2.83 -16.55
C ALA A 342 22.95 2.56 -15.74
N PHE A 343 23.01 1.44 -15.02
CA PHE A 343 24.21 1.01 -14.32
C PHE A 343 25.38 0.84 -15.30
N ASP A 344 25.21 0.03 -16.34
CA ASP A 344 26.22 -0.24 -17.37
C ASP A 344 26.67 1.06 -18.07
N HIS A 345 25.73 1.97 -18.34
CA HIS A 345 26.03 3.28 -18.91
C HIS A 345 26.95 4.12 -17.99
N LEU A 346 26.70 4.12 -16.69
CA LEU A 346 27.45 4.95 -15.72
C LEU A 346 28.81 4.34 -15.35
N PHE A 347 28.86 3.03 -15.16
CA PHE A 347 30.04 2.33 -14.66
C PHE A 347 30.86 1.66 -15.77
N GLY A 348 30.34 1.62 -17.00
CA GLY A 348 31.01 1.07 -18.19
C GLY A 348 30.99 -0.46 -18.28
N GLU A 349 30.36 -1.14 -17.32
CA GLU A 349 30.27 -2.59 -17.19
C GLU A 349 29.05 -2.97 -16.34
N ASN A 350 28.65 -4.24 -16.38
CA ASN A 350 27.53 -4.72 -15.57
C ASN A 350 27.85 -4.70 -14.07
N HIS A 351 26.81 -4.58 -13.25
CA HIS A 351 26.96 -4.44 -11.80
C HIS A 351 27.69 -5.62 -11.13
N PHE A 352 27.50 -6.84 -11.62
CA PHE A 352 28.15 -8.02 -11.05
C PHE A 352 29.67 -7.98 -11.24
N ASP A 353 30.15 -7.55 -12.41
CA ASP A 353 31.57 -7.39 -12.68
C ASP A 353 32.13 -6.18 -11.93
N HIS A 354 31.39 -5.07 -11.91
CA HIS A 354 31.76 -3.88 -11.16
C HIS A 354 32.01 -4.16 -9.67
N PHE A 355 31.07 -4.85 -9.01
CA PHE A 355 31.20 -5.19 -7.59
C PHE A 355 32.35 -6.17 -7.35
N ALA A 356 32.60 -7.12 -8.24
CA ALA A 356 33.68 -8.09 -8.09
C ALA A 356 35.10 -7.48 -8.12
N ARG A 357 35.25 -6.24 -8.64
CA ARG A 357 36.54 -5.52 -8.65
C ARG A 357 36.93 -4.94 -7.29
N ASP A 358 35.96 -4.74 -6.41
CA ASP A 358 36.16 -4.18 -5.07
C ASP A 358 35.64 -5.16 -4.02
N PRO A 359 36.53 -5.86 -3.29
CA PRO A 359 36.14 -6.81 -2.26
C PRO A 359 35.22 -6.24 -1.17
N GLU A 360 35.34 -4.96 -0.83
CA GLU A 360 34.48 -4.32 0.18
C GLU A 360 33.07 -4.09 -0.38
N LEU A 361 32.97 -3.67 -1.65
CA LEU A 361 31.69 -3.49 -2.32
C LEU A 361 30.99 -4.82 -2.59
N ALA A 362 31.73 -5.84 -3.02
CA ALA A 362 31.22 -7.21 -3.16
C ALA A 362 30.67 -7.73 -1.82
N ALA A 363 31.42 -7.58 -0.73
CA ALA A 363 30.95 -7.98 0.59
C ALA A 363 29.70 -7.19 1.04
N THR A 364 29.62 -5.90 0.71
CA THR A 364 28.44 -5.06 1.00
C THR A 364 27.23 -5.52 0.20
N PHE A 365 27.39 -5.84 -1.09
CA PHE A 365 26.33 -6.39 -1.92
C PHE A 365 25.83 -7.73 -1.37
N ASP A 366 26.74 -8.66 -1.06
CA ASP A 366 26.42 -9.97 -0.48
C ASP A 366 25.63 -9.83 0.83
N GLN A 367 26.03 -8.91 1.70
CA GLN A 367 25.32 -8.62 2.95
C GLN A 367 23.96 -7.97 2.70
N SER A 368 23.86 -7.08 1.70
CA SER A 368 22.58 -6.45 1.34
C SER A 368 21.54 -7.49 0.89
N MET A 369 21.99 -8.55 0.22
CA MET A 369 21.13 -9.64 -0.21
C MET A 369 20.58 -10.47 0.95
N ALA A 370 21.27 -10.48 2.10
CA ALA A 370 20.80 -11.15 3.31
C ALA A 370 19.55 -10.50 3.93
N ALA A 371 19.31 -9.20 3.70
CA ALA A 371 18.07 -8.54 4.13
C ALA A 371 16.82 -9.14 3.44
N GLY A 372 17.00 -9.72 2.25
CA GLY A 372 15.95 -10.45 1.53
C GLY A 372 15.70 -11.87 2.03
N ALA A 373 16.50 -12.40 2.97
CA ALA A 373 16.48 -13.81 3.33
C ALA A 373 15.14 -14.31 3.93
N ARG A 374 14.30 -13.41 4.45
CA ARG A 374 12.93 -13.76 4.89
C ARG A 374 12.07 -14.31 3.74
N MET A 375 12.34 -13.95 2.50
CA MET A 375 11.69 -14.54 1.33
C MET A 375 11.86 -16.06 1.29
N PHE A 376 12.98 -16.58 1.80
CA PHE A 376 13.33 -18.00 1.74
C PHE A 376 12.78 -18.83 2.92
N GLU A 377 12.19 -18.20 3.92
CA GLU A 377 11.72 -18.87 5.15
C GLU A 377 10.77 -20.06 4.89
N PRO A 378 9.79 -19.98 3.96
CA PRO A 378 8.90 -21.10 3.69
C PRO A 378 9.50 -22.21 2.81
N VAL A 379 10.62 -21.94 2.13
CA VAL A 379 11.16 -22.81 1.07
C VAL A 379 11.57 -24.20 1.59
N PRO A 380 12.20 -24.35 2.76
CA PRO A 380 12.47 -25.66 3.33
C PRO A 380 11.21 -26.51 3.54
N ALA A 381 10.04 -25.91 3.76
CA ALA A 381 8.77 -26.61 3.92
C ALA A 381 8.05 -26.88 2.59
N HIS A 382 8.62 -26.47 1.45
CA HIS A 382 8.01 -26.70 0.15
C HIS A 382 7.87 -28.21 -0.13
N PRO A 383 6.74 -28.70 -0.67
CA PRO A 383 6.49 -30.13 -0.84
C PRO A 383 7.58 -30.87 -1.63
N VAL A 384 8.14 -30.24 -2.67
CA VAL A 384 9.26 -30.79 -3.45
C VAL A 384 10.52 -30.99 -2.59
N VAL A 385 10.84 -30.03 -1.73
CA VAL A 385 12.01 -30.11 -0.84
C VAL A 385 11.81 -31.20 0.20
N LEU A 386 10.61 -31.27 0.80
CA LEU A 386 10.26 -32.32 1.75
C LEU A 386 10.33 -33.72 1.14
N ALA A 387 9.86 -33.87 -0.11
CA ALA A 387 9.92 -35.15 -0.83
C ALA A 387 11.37 -35.59 -1.10
N ALA A 388 12.24 -34.67 -1.52
CA ALA A 388 13.66 -34.95 -1.72
C ALA A 388 14.36 -35.30 -0.40
N ALA A 389 14.06 -34.58 0.69
CA ALA A 389 14.63 -34.82 2.01
C ALA A 389 14.18 -36.15 2.65
N GLY A 390 12.95 -36.58 2.34
CA GLY A 390 12.37 -37.84 2.84
C GLY A 390 12.73 -39.08 2.02
N ALA A 391 13.52 -38.95 0.95
CA ALA A 391 13.91 -40.07 0.11
C ALA A 391 14.83 -41.07 0.87
N PRO A 392 14.82 -42.38 0.53
CA PRO A 392 15.67 -43.38 1.19
C PRO A 392 17.18 -43.17 1.00
N ARG A 393 17.56 -42.46 -0.07
CA ARG A 393 18.93 -41.97 -0.31
C ARG A 393 18.95 -40.46 -0.03
N PRO A 394 20.13 -39.88 0.27
CA PRO A 394 20.23 -38.43 0.36
C PRO A 394 19.69 -37.78 -0.92
N GLY A 395 18.74 -36.86 -0.74
CA GLY A 395 18.19 -36.06 -1.83
C GLY A 395 19.21 -35.00 -2.24
N THR A 396 19.39 -34.76 -3.54
CA THR A 396 20.35 -33.78 -4.03
C THR A 396 19.65 -32.50 -4.50
N VAL A 397 20.07 -31.36 -3.96
CA VAL A 397 19.61 -30.02 -4.40
C VAL A 397 20.74 -29.28 -5.08
N VAL A 398 20.51 -28.80 -6.30
CA VAL A 398 21.44 -27.91 -7.03
C VAL A 398 20.91 -26.48 -6.94
N ASP A 399 21.68 -25.59 -6.31
CA ASP A 399 21.42 -24.15 -6.25
C ASP A 399 22.24 -23.45 -7.35
N ILE A 400 21.57 -23.01 -8.41
CA ILE A 400 22.18 -22.44 -9.62
C ILE A 400 22.28 -20.93 -9.44
N ALA A 401 23.51 -20.39 -9.54
CA ALA A 401 23.81 -19.00 -9.18
C ALA A 401 23.32 -18.68 -7.75
N GLY A 402 23.64 -19.58 -6.81
CA GLY A 402 23.17 -19.54 -5.42
C GLY A 402 23.81 -18.42 -4.56
N GLY A 403 24.63 -17.54 -5.15
CA GLY A 403 25.34 -16.47 -4.48
C GLY A 403 26.15 -16.97 -3.28
N ASN A 404 25.96 -16.33 -2.12
CA ASN A 404 26.64 -16.68 -0.87
C ASN A 404 26.07 -17.93 -0.17
N GLY A 405 25.19 -18.70 -0.82
CA GLY A 405 24.64 -19.94 -0.27
C GLY A 405 23.60 -19.77 0.84
N GLU A 406 22.99 -18.58 0.98
CA GLU A 406 21.92 -18.33 1.96
C GLU A 406 20.77 -19.34 1.85
N LEU A 407 20.25 -19.54 0.64
CA LEU A 407 19.13 -20.45 0.40
C LEU A 407 19.55 -21.91 0.63
N LEU A 408 20.63 -22.36 -0.03
CA LEU A 408 21.13 -23.72 0.16
C LEU A 408 21.42 -24.04 1.64
N GLY A 409 22.04 -23.12 2.37
CA GLY A 409 22.31 -23.29 3.80
C GLY A 409 21.04 -23.52 4.63
N ARG A 410 19.94 -22.80 4.33
CA ARG A 410 18.64 -23.01 4.99
C ARG A 410 18.07 -24.38 4.69
N LEU A 411 18.14 -24.83 3.44
CA LEU A 411 17.66 -26.15 3.03
C LEU A 411 18.44 -27.27 3.76
N LEU A 412 19.77 -27.18 3.77
CA LEU A 412 20.63 -28.19 4.40
C LEU A 412 20.51 -28.20 5.93
N THR A 413 20.34 -27.03 6.56
CA THR A 413 20.13 -26.93 8.02
C THR A 413 18.78 -27.52 8.42
N ALA A 414 17.72 -27.25 7.66
CA ALA A 414 16.39 -27.78 7.94
C ALA A 414 16.30 -29.29 7.70
N HIS A 415 17.06 -29.82 6.73
CA HIS A 415 16.96 -31.20 6.27
C HIS A 415 18.31 -31.92 6.26
N PRO A 416 18.63 -32.70 7.31
CA PRO A 416 19.85 -33.50 7.38
C PRO A 416 20.01 -34.52 6.25
N GLY A 417 18.89 -34.98 5.66
CA GLY A 417 18.86 -35.93 4.54
C GLY A 417 19.17 -35.32 3.17
N LEU A 418 19.41 -34.01 3.07
CA LEU A 418 19.81 -33.36 1.81
C LEU A 418 21.32 -33.25 1.67
N HIS A 419 21.77 -33.40 0.43
CA HIS A 419 23.11 -33.03 -0.06
C HIS A 419 22.96 -31.87 -1.05
N GLY A 420 23.82 -30.86 -0.92
CA GLY A 420 23.78 -29.65 -1.72
C GLY A 420 24.85 -29.62 -2.80
N VAL A 421 24.55 -28.94 -3.91
CA VAL A 421 25.56 -28.53 -4.90
C VAL A 421 25.32 -27.07 -5.22
N LEU A 422 26.31 -26.21 -4.99
CA LEU A 422 26.23 -24.79 -5.30
C LEU A 422 27.06 -24.48 -6.55
N LEU A 423 26.41 -23.99 -7.60
CA LEU A 423 27.06 -23.51 -8.82
C LEU A 423 27.13 -21.98 -8.79
N GLU A 424 28.34 -21.43 -8.82
CA GLU A 424 28.56 -19.97 -8.82
C GLU A 424 29.91 -19.57 -9.44
N ARG A 425 30.11 -18.26 -9.61
CA ARG A 425 31.38 -17.65 -9.96
C ARG A 425 32.41 -17.81 -8.83
N PRO A 426 33.73 -17.75 -9.12
CA PRO A 426 34.78 -18.08 -8.15
C PRO A 426 34.66 -17.36 -6.80
N HIS A 427 34.44 -16.05 -6.80
CA HIS A 427 34.38 -15.25 -5.57
C HIS A 427 33.16 -15.57 -4.70
N ALA A 428 32.00 -15.83 -5.31
CA ALA A 428 30.77 -16.17 -4.60
C ALA A 428 30.83 -17.58 -3.99
N VAL A 429 31.48 -18.53 -4.67
CA VAL A 429 31.74 -19.88 -4.14
C VAL A 429 32.53 -19.83 -2.84
N GLU A 430 33.54 -18.97 -2.73
CA GLU A 430 34.31 -18.83 -1.49
C GLU A 430 33.47 -18.28 -0.33
N ALA A 431 32.58 -17.32 -0.61
CA ALA A 431 31.64 -16.79 0.37
C ALA A 431 30.64 -17.87 0.83
N ALA A 432 30.11 -18.65 -0.12
CA ALA A 432 29.22 -19.77 0.17
C ALA A 432 29.88 -20.83 1.05
N ARG A 433 31.13 -21.20 0.76
CA ARG A 433 31.88 -22.17 1.58
C ARG A 433 32.00 -21.72 3.03
N ARG A 434 32.46 -20.48 3.25
CA ARG A 434 32.57 -19.91 4.62
C ARG A 434 31.24 -19.94 5.36
N ARG A 435 30.15 -19.62 4.65
CA ARG A 435 28.80 -19.60 5.23
C ARG A 435 28.32 -21.00 5.61
N LEU A 436 28.41 -21.97 4.69
CA LEU A 436 27.93 -23.33 4.93
C LEU A 436 28.77 -24.03 5.99
N ASP A 437 30.08 -23.77 6.07
CA ASP A 437 30.96 -24.22 7.14
C ASP A 437 30.50 -23.67 8.50
N ALA A 438 30.18 -22.37 8.58
CA ALA A 438 29.66 -21.74 9.79
C ALA A 438 28.29 -22.29 10.24
N LEU A 439 27.49 -22.81 9.30
CA LEU A 439 26.22 -23.49 9.57
C LEU A 439 26.39 -25.00 9.86
N GLY A 440 27.62 -25.53 9.86
CA GLY A 440 27.88 -26.97 10.04
C GLY A 440 27.36 -27.85 8.91
N CYS A 441 27.17 -27.27 7.72
CA CYS A 441 26.63 -27.96 6.53
C CYS A 441 27.68 -28.15 5.42
N GLY A 442 28.91 -27.65 5.59
CA GLY A 442 29.96 -27.67 4.57
C GLY A 442 30.29 -29.05 4.01
N ASP A 443 30.33 -30.08 4.86
CA ASP A 443 30.62 -31.47 4.45
C ASP A 443 29.49 -32.13 3.63
N ARG A 444 28.32 -31.49 3.57
CA ARG A 444 27.15 -31.94 2.79
C ARG A 444 26.91 -31.07 1.56
N ALA A 445 27.92 -30.33 1.13
CA ALA A 445 27.82 -29.46 -0.03
C ALA A 445 29.04 -29.58 -0.94
N ASP A 446 28.78 -29.79 -2.22
CA ASP A 446 29.77 -29.64 -3.28
C ASP A 446 29.71 -28.22 -3.85
N TYR A 447 30.87 -27.69 -4.25
CA TYR A 447 31.00 -26.34 -4.78
C TYR A 447 31.53 -26.42 -6.21
N VAL A 448 30.74 -25.95 -7.16
CA VAL A 448 31.09 -25.94 -8.59
C VAL A 448 31.32 -24.50 -9.01
N THR A 449 32.52 -24.22 -9.49
CA THR A 449 32.85 -22.95 -10.13
C THR A 449 32.54 -23.03 -11.61
N GLY A 450 31.65 -22.19 -12.11
CA GLY A 450 31.24 -22.21 -13.53
C GLY A 450 30.19 -21.17 -13.87
N ASP A 451 29.65 -21.28 -15.08
CA ASP A 451 28.51 -20.48 -15.58
C ASP A 451 27.30 -21.40 -15.80
N PHE A 452 26.18 -20.87 -16.28
CA PHE A 452 24.94 -21.61 -16.55
C PHE A 452 25.11 -22.79 -17.53
N ALA A 453 26.21 -22.87 -18.26
CA ALA A 453 26.53 -24.03 -19.10
C ALA A 453 26.94 -25.27 -18.30
N ASP A 454 27.41 -25.07 -17.07
CA ASP A 454 28.05 -26.07 -16.20
C ASP A 454 27.10 -26.65 -15.14
N VAL A 455 25.79 -26.47 -15.32
CA VAL A 455 24.75 -26.98 -14.41
C VAL A 455 24.95 -28.48 -14.16
N PRO A 456 25.21 -28.92 -12.91
CA PRO A 456 25.45 -30.31 -12.57
C PRO A 456 24.23 -31.20 -12.87
N ALA A 457 24.46 -32.34 -13.50
CA ALA A 457 23.39 -33.28 -13.85
C ALA A 457 23.01 -34.22 -12.70
N GLY A 458 21.78 -34.76 -12.75
CA GLY A 458 21.36 -35.90 -11.92
C GLY A 458 20.82 -35.57 -10.53
N ALA A 459 20.54 -34.31 -10.22
CA ALA A 459 19.94 -33.92 -8.94
C ALA A 459 18.42 -34.15 -8.90
N ASP A 460 17.83 -34.07 -7.71
CA ASP A 460 16.39 -34.24 -7.50
C ASP A 460 15.65 -32.91 -7.57
N VAL A 461 16.27 -31.85 -7.07
CA VAL A 461 15.72 -30.49 -7.09
C VAL A 461 16.77 -29.53 -7.63
N TYR A 462 16.36 -28.70 -8.59
CA TYR A 462 17.12 -27.58 -9.10
C TYR A 462 16.46 -26.29 -8.65
N VAL A 463 17.27 -25.30 -8.28
CA VAL A 463 16.78 -24.03 -7.76
C VAL A 463 17.42 -22.88 -8.54
N LEU A 464 16.59 -21.94 -8.98
CA LEU A 464 17.00 -20.63 -9.51
C LEU A 464 16.32 -19.57 -8.65
N SER A 465 17.10 -18.81 -7.88
CA SER A 465 16.56 -17.85 -6.91
C SER A 465 17.05 -16.45 -7.19
N ARG A 466 16.16 -15.55 -7.64
CA ARG A 466 16.50 -14.19 -8.06
C ARG A 466 17.62 -14.20 -9.10
N VAL A 467 17.39 -14.94 -10.19
CA VAL A 467 18.37 -15.15 -11.27
C VAL A 467 17.76 -14.74 -12.59
N LEU A 468 16.59 -15.28 -12.94
CA LEU A 468 15.98 -15.03 -14.25
C LEU A 468 15.54 -13.58 -14.40
N HIS A 469 15.24 -12.88 -13.30
CA HIS A 469 14.89 -11.46 -13.35
C HIS A 469 16.05 -10.54 -13.74
N ASP A 470 17.31 -10.99 -13.69
CA ASP A 470 18.48 -10.20 -14.09
C ASP A 470 18.67 -10.16 -15.61
N TRP A 471 18.00 -11.05 -16.33
CA TRP A 471 18.31 -11.33 -17.73
C TRP A 471 17.14 -11.02 -18.65
N ASP A 472 17.45 -10.78 -19.92
CA ASP A 472 16.46 -10.76 -20.98
C ASP A 472 15.89 -12.16 -21.29
N ASP A 473 14.89 -12.22 -22.16
CA ASP A 473 14.19 -13.47 -22.46
C ASP A 473 15.08 -14.47 -23.22
N ALA A 474 16.02 -13.99 -24.04
CA ALA A 474 16.91 -14.85 -24.82
C ALA A 474 17.90 -15.58 -23.90
N ARG A 475 18.49 -14.86 -22.95
CA ARG A 475 19.39 -15.42 -21.94
C ARG A 475 18.62 -16.27 -20.92
N CYS A 476 17.42 -15.88 -20.48
CA CYS A 476 16.56 -16.77 -19.68
C CYS A 476 16.28 -18.11 -20.39
N ALA A 477 15.95 -18.08 -21.68
CA ALA A 477 15.71 -19.28 -22.46
C ALA A 477 16.98 -20.15 -22.60
N GLU A 478 18.16 -19.55 -22.69
CA GLU A 478 19.44 -20.28 -22.62
C GLU A 478 19.63 -20.97 -21.27
N ILE A 479 19.51 -20.24 -20.16
CA ILE A 479 19.65 -20.76 -18.79
C ILE A 479 18.69 -21.93 -18.55
N LEU A 480 17.42 -21.76 -18.91
CA LEU A 480 16.40 -22.79 -18.74
C LEU A 480 16.68 -24.04 -19.60
N ARG A 481 17.24 -23.89 -20.81
CA ARG A 481 17.66 -25.03 -21.65
C ARG A 481 18.83 -25.79 -21.05
N HIS A 482 19.76 -25.12 -20.38
CA HIS A 482 20.83 -25.78 -19.64
C HIS A 482 20.28 -26.57 -18.45
N CYS A 483 19.36 -25.98 -17.69
CA CYS A 483 18.66 -26.67 -16.60
C CYS A 483 17.93 -27.91 -17.11
N ALA A 484 17.09 -27.76 -18.16
CA ALA A 484 16.32 -28.86 -18.74
C ALA A 484 17.19 -30.02 -19.24
N ARG A 485 18.41 -29.73 -19.72
CA ARG A 485 19.37 -30.76 -20.17
C ARG A 485 20.01 -31.52 -19.00
N ALA A 486 20.28 -30.84 -17.89
CA ALA A 486 20.88 -31.44 -16.70
C ALA A 486 19.85 -32.24 -15.87
N MET A 487 18.57 -31.84 -15.92
CA MET A 487 17.48 -32.42 -15.17
C MET A 487 17.11 -33.84 -15.63
N PRO A 488 17.21 -34.87 -14.77
CA PRO A 488 16.58 -36.16 -15.05
C PRO A 488 15.04 -36.02 -15.07
N ALA A 489 14.34 -37.03 -15.61
CA ALA A 489 12.89 -36.96 -15.82
C ALA A 489 12.07 -36.79 -14.52
N HIS A 490 12.62 -37.20 -13.37
CA HIS A 490 11.98 -37.07 -12.07
C HIS A 490 12.27 -35.74 -11.36
N ALA A 491 13.21 -34.94 -11.88
CA ALA A 491 13.67 -33.75 -11.18
C ALA A 491 12.65 -32.61 -11.24
N ASP A 492 12.66 -31.83 -10.17
CA ASP A 492 11.88 -30.62 -10.00
C ASP A 492 12.76 -29.38 -10.17
N LEU A 493 12.21 -28.33 -10.77
CA LEU A 493 12.82 -26.99 -10.82
C LEU A 493 11.95 -26.03 -10.01
N LEU A 494 12.56 -25.34 -9.05
CA LEU A 494 11.95 -24.27 -8.29
C LEU A 494 12.57 -22.93 -8.71
N ILE A 495 11.75 -22.04 -9.24
CA ILE A 495 12.16 -20.67 -9.57
C ILE A 495 11.58 -19.74 -8.50
N LEU A 496 12.43 -19.03 -7.77
CA LEU A 496 12.04 -18.13 -6.70
C LEU A 496 12.25 -16.69 -7.16
N GLU A 497 11.16 -16.00 -7.49
CA GLU A 497 11.17 -14.68 -8.12
C GLU A 497 10.01 -13.82 -7.61
N ARG A 498 10.01 -12.53 -7.93
CA ARG A 498 8.80 -11.71 -7.78
C ARG A 498 7.96 -11.83 -9.04
N VAL A 499 6.68 -12.15 -8.88
CA VAL A 499 5.78 -12.34 -10.01
C VAL A 499 4.87 -11.12 -10.14
N LEU A 500 4.83 -10.53 -11.33
CA LEU A 500 3.94 -9.41 -11.62
C LEU A 500 2.47 -9.86 -11.55
N PRO A 501 1.58 -9.09 -10.90
CA PRO A 501 0.16 -9.41 -10.84
C PRO A 501 -0.49 -9.27 -12.22
N ALA A 502 -1.39 -10.19 -12.56
CA ALA A 502 -2.10 -10.17 -13.84
C ALA A 502 -3.24 -9.15 -13.89
N ASP A 503 -3.79 -8.78 -12.72
CA ASP A 503 -4.95 -7.91 -12.56
C ASP A 503 -4.60 -6.41 -12.40
N GLY A 504 -3.30 -6.08 -12.43
CA GLY A 504 -2.82 -4.71 -12.24
C GLY A 504 -2.89 -4.22 -10.78
N SER A 505 -3.11 -5.11 -9.81
CA SER A 505 -3.04 -4.78 -8.40
C SER A 505 -1.67 -4.22 -7.99
N THR A 506 -1.64 -3.42 -6.93
CA THR A 506 -0.40 -2.86 -6.39
C THR A 506 0.50 -3.98 -5.87
N SER A 507 1.74 -4.06 -6.37
CA SER A 507 2.70 -5.08 -5.97
C SER A 507 4.10 -4.51 -5.85
N LEU A 508 4.88 -5.02 -4.89
CA LEU A 508 6.32 -4.75 -4.81
C LEU A 508 7.05 -5.20 -6.08
N ALA A 509 6.55 -6.21 -6.79
CA ALA A 509 7.11 -6.65 -8.07
C ALA A 509 7.18 -5.51 -9.09
N THR A 510 6.21 -4.58 -9.10
CA THR A 510 6.22 -3.44 -10.03
C THR A 510 7.37 -2.47 -9.75
N ALA A 511 7.67 -2.20 -8.48
CA ALA A 511 8.81 -1.35 -8.12
C ALA A 511 10.14 -2.07 -8.40
N TRP A 512 10.19 -3.39 -8.20
CA TRP A 512 11.36 -4.19 -8.51
C TRP A 512 11.60 -4.34 -10.02
N ASP A 513 10.56 -4.38 -10.83
CA ASP A 513 10.70 -4.40 -12.30
C ASP A 513 11.47 -3.17 -12.80
N LEU A 514 11.11 -1.99 -12.29
CA LEU A 514 11.84 -0.74 -12.57
C LEU A 514 13.30 -0.82 -12.07
N HIS A 515 13.53 -1.42 -10.91
CA HIS A 515 14.87 -1.61 -10.36
C HIS A 515 15.71 -2.58 -11.21
N MET A 516 15.16 -3.70 -11.68
CA MET A 516 15.84 -4.65 -12.56
C MET A 516 16.16 -4.00 -13.90
N MET A 517 15.18 -3.36 -14.53
CA MET A 517 15.38 -2.65 -15.79
C MET A 517 16.51 -1.62 -15.70
N CYS A 518 16.55 -0.85 -14.60
CA CYS A 518 17.55 0.19 -14.40
C CYS A 518 18.96 -0.33 -14.09
N ASN A 519 19.08 -1.39 -13.27
CA ASN A 519 20.38 -1.82 -12.73
C ASN A 519 20.99 -3.04 -13.42
N THR A 520 20.18 -3.86 -14.07
CA THR A 520 20.61 -5.13 -14.68
C THR A 520 20.23 -5.22 -16.16
N GLY A 521 19.26 -4.42 -16.62
CA GLY A 521 18.63 -4.57 -17.93
C GLY A 521 17.63 -5.74 -17.96
N GLY A 522 17.42 -6.40 -16.82
CA GLY A 522 16.45 -7.46 -16.61
C GLY A 522 15.03 -6.93 -16.37
N ARG A 523 14.16 -7.82 -15.88
CA ARG A 523 12.74 -7.53 -15.63
C ARG A 523 12.09 -8.57 -14.73
N GLU A 524 11.10 -8.12 -13.97
CA GLU A 524 10.14 -9.01 -13.33
C GLU A 524 9.11 -9.46 -14.37
N ARG A 525 8.53 -10.66 -14.19
CA ARG A 525 7.64 -11.26 -15.18
C ARG A 525 6.37 -11.78 -14.54
N ARG A 526 5.31 -11.86 -15.34
CA ARG A 526 4.06 -12.52 -14.96
C ARG A 526 4.20 -14.04 -15.07
N ALA A 527 3.34 -14.78 -14.38
CA ALA A 527 3.33 -16.24 -14.40
C ALA A 527 3.12 -16.82 -15.81
N ASP A 528 2.25 -16.21 -16.63
CA ASP A 528 2.01 -16.61 -18.03
C ASP A 528 3.25 -16.41 -18.92
N HIS A 529 4.10 -15.44 -18.60
CA HIS A 529 5.38 -15.23 -19.27
C HIS A 529 6.40 -16.29 -18.85
N TYR A 530 6.55 -16.57 -17.55
CA TYR A 530 7.39 -17.67 -17.09
C TYR A 530 6.97 -19.00 -17.70
N ALA A 531 5.67 -19.29 -17.77
CA ALA A 531 5.14 -20.50 -18.40
C ALA A 531 5.58 -20.64 -19.86
N ARG A 532 5.61 -19.54 -20.63
CA ARG A 532 6.11 -19.54 -22.02
C ARG A 532 7.62 -19.79 -22.09
N LEU A 533 8.42 -19.10 -21.26
CA LEU A 533 9.88 -19.31 -21.22
C LEU A 533 10.23 -20.75 -20.83
N LEU A 534 9.51 -21.33 -19.88
CA LEU A 534 9.64 -22.73 -19.49
C LEU A 534 9.28 -23.66 -20.65
N ALA A 535 8.14 -23.44 -21.31
CA ALA A 535 7.69 -24.25 -22.43
C ALA A 535 8.70 -24.27 -23.59
N ASP A 536 9.27 -23.10 -23.93
CA ASP A 536 10.29 -22.97 -24.98
C ASP A 536 11.59 -23.73 -24.64
N ALA A 537 11.85 -23.98 -23.35
CA ALA A 537 12.96 -24.79 -22.87
C ALA A 537 12.62 -26.28 -22.67
N GLY A 538 11.40 -26.72 -23.01
CA GLY A 538 10.93 -28.09 -22.79
C GLY A 538 10.56 -28.41 -21.33
N LEU A 539 10.24 -27.38 -20.55
CA LEU A 539 9.77 -27.46 -19.17
C LEU A 539 8.29 -27.07 -19.11
N GLN A 540 7.59 -27.54 -18.08
CA GLN A 540 6.19 -27.25 -17.83
C GLN A 540 6.05 -26.65 -16.43
N LEU A 541 5.43 -25.47 -16.33
CA LEU A 541 4.99 -24.88 -15.07
C LEU A 541 3.81 -25.70 -14.52
N LEU A 542 3.90 -26.15 -13.27
CA LEU A 542 2.90 -26.98 -12.62
C LEU A 542 2.04 -26.17 -11.65
N ASP A 543 2.69 -25.39 -10.78
CA ASP A 543 2.01 -24.52 -9.83
C ASP A 543 2.84 -23.28 -9.48
N GLN A 544 2.20 -22.41 -8.70
CA GLN A 544 2.80 -21.23 -8.10
C GLN A 544 2.33 -21.14 -6.65
N SER A 545 3.25 -20.83 -5.73
CA SER A 545 2.93 -20.57 -4.32
C SER A 545 3.57 -19.26 -3.82
N PRO A 546 2.90 -18.49 -2.95
CA PRO A 546 3.41 -17.20 -2.47
C PRO A 546 4.55 -17.35 -1.46
N LEU A 547 5.47 -16.40 -1.48
CA LEU A 547 6.53 -16.20 -0.49
C LEU A 547 6.41 -14.81 0.18
N PRO A 548 7.03 -14.60 1.36
CA PRO A 548 7.17 -13.27 1.95
C PRO A 548 7.82 -12.26 1.01
N LEU A 549 7.64 -10.98 1.31
CA LEU A 549 8.24 -9.85 0.56
C LEU A 549 7.85 -9.81 -0.94
N GLY A 550 6.65 -10.33 -1.26
CA GLY A 550 6.11 -10.34 -2.62
C GLY A 550 6.78 -11.34 -3.57
N GLY A 551 7.55 -12.29 -3.03
CA GLY A 551 8.11 -13.39 -3.82
C GLY A 551 7.08 -14.48 -4.10
N ALA A 552 7.44 -15.41 -4.97
CA ALA A 552 6.71 -16.64 -5.22
C ALA A 552 7.69 -17.76 -5.59
N VAL A 553 7.29 -19.00 -5.33
CA VAL A 553 7.89 -20.19 -5.92
C VAL A 553 7.08 -20.56 -7.15
N LEU A 554 7.73 -20.69 -8.30
CA LEU A 554 7.21 -21.29 -9.51
C LEU A 554 7.78 -22.70 -9.62
N HIS A 555 6.90 -23.71 -9.58
CA HIS A 555 7.30 -25.10 -9.63
C HIS A 555 7.18 -25.64 -11.06
N ALA A 556 8.28 -26.13 -11.62
CA ALA A 556 8.32 -26.69 -12.96
C ALA A 556 8.97 -28.08 -13.02
N ARG A 557 8.65 -28.83 -14.08
CA ARG A 557 9.27 -30.12 -14.43
C ARG A 557 9.59 -30.19 -15.92
N ARG A 558 10.36 -31.19 -16.35
CA ARG A 558 10.46 -31.53 -17.78
C ARG A 558 9.09 -31.91 -18.33
N ALA A 559 8.73 -31.32 -19.47
CA ALA A 559 7.51 -31.69 -20.18
C ALA A 559 7.60 -33.17 -20.60
N ALA A 560 6.49 -33.92 -20.43
CA ALA A 560 6.41 -35.28 -20.96
C ALA A 560 6.60 -35.22 -22.49
N ALA A 561 7.42 -36.12 -23.04
CA ALA A 561 7.60 -36.21 -24.49
C ALA A 561 6.22 -36.40 -25.14
N ALA A 562 5.83 -35.50 -26.04
CA ALA A 562 4.61 -35.66 -26.81
C ALA A 562 4.70 -36.99 -27.57
N VAL A 563 3.79 -37.92 -27.28
CA VAL A 563 3.63 -39.14 -28.08
C VAL A 563 3.17 -38.66 -29.46
N PRO A 564 3.92 -38.91 -30.55
CA PRO A 564 3.48 -38.51 -31.88
C PRO A 564 2.17 -39.25 -32.19
N HIS A 565 1.11 -38.48 -32.39
CA HIS A 565 -0.19 -39.00 -32.80
C HIS A 565 -0.01 -39.74 -34.14
N PRO A 566 -0.43 -41.01 -34.28
CA PRO A 566 -0.33 -41.70 -35.56
C PRO A 566 -1.16 -40.91 -36.59
N ALA A 567 -0.51 -40.52 -37.68
CA ALA A 567 -1.13 -39.79 -38.78
C ALA A 567 -2.36 -40.55 -39.27
N ALA A 568 -3.52 -39.89 -39.25
CA ALA A 568 -4.73 -40.42 -39.85
C ALA A 568 -4.48 -40.65 -41.35
N ALA A 569 -4.72 -41.88 -41.79
CA ALA A 569 -4.63 -42.26 -43.20
C ALA A 569 -5.58 -41.38 -44.05
N PRO A 570 -5.19 -41.02 -45.29
CA PRO A 570 -6.03 -40.16 -46.13
C PRO A 570 -7.31 -40.91 -46.54
N GLU A 571 -8.46 -40.34 -46.20
CA GLU A 571 -9.77 -40.85 -46.64
C GLU A 571 -9.87 -40.83 -48.17
N ALA A 572 -10.19 -41.99 -48.73
CA ALA A 572 -10.49 -42.17 -50.13
C ALA A 572 -11.77 -41.42 -50.49
N ARG A 573 -11.65 -40.43 -51.40
CA ARG A 573 -12.81 -39.84 -52.08
C ARG A 573 -13.40 -40.87 -53.03
N LEU A 574 -14.65 -41.29 -52.78
CA LEU A 574 -15.49 -41.95 -53.78
C LEU A 574 -16.05 -40.91 -54.76
N PRO A 575 -16.22 -41.25 -56.06
CA PRO A 575 -16.54 -40.28 -57.10
C PRO A 575 -18.05 -40.04 -57.27
N ALA A 576 -18.34 -38.76 -57.57
CA ALA A 576 -19.58 -38.11 -58.05
C ALA A 576 -20.82 -38.17 -57.14
#